data_AF-A0A9E4U6R2-F1
#
_entry.id   AF-A0A9E4U6R2-F1
#
_cell.length_a   1.000
_cell.length_b   1.000
_cell.length_c   1.000
_cell.angle_alpha   90.00
_cell.angle_beta   90.00
_cell.angle_gamma   90.00
#
_symmetry.space_group_name_H-M   'P 1'
#
loop_
_entity.id
_entity.type
_entity.pdbx_description
1 polymer ?
#
loop_
_entity_poly.entity_id
_entity_poly.type
_entity_poly.pdbx_seq_one_letter_code
_entity_poly.pdbx_strand_id
1 'polypeptide(L)'
;MQSIKKQRGLTFISWLVILIIAGFLVMVGIKITPVYIDHFAVKSALESVKNEPFAERKSKVELRNMVLKRLDINSIRHVTKEHITVKRGTGSRIINVSYEVRRHIAYNAELVMTFDETVELTSN
;
A
#
# COMPACT_ATOMS: atom_id res chain seq x y z
N MET A 1 34.29 45.75 -21.61
CA MET A 1 33.13 45.99 -20.71
C MET A 1 32.24 44.76 -20.75
N GLN A 2 32.16 43.99 -19.66
CA GLN A 2 31.30 42.80 -19.60
C GLN A 2 29.85 43.24 -19.34
N SER A 3 28.96 42.99 -20.30
CA SER A 3 27.53 43.28 -20.16
C SER A 3 26.92 42.37 -19.08
N ILE A 4 26.27 42.99 -18.09
CA ILE A 4 25.51 42.31 -17.05
C ILE A 4 24.36 41.54 -17.73
N LYS A 5 24.43 40.21 -17.71
CA LYS A 5 23.35 39.33 -18.18
C LYS A 5 22.04 39.74 -17.50
N LYS A 6 21.04 40.19 -18.27
CA LYS A 6 19.66 40.35 -17.76
C LYS A 6 19.17 38.99 -17.27
N GLN A 7 19.04 38.85 -15.95
CA GLN A 7 18.40 37.70 -15.32
C GLN A 7 16.94 37.66 -15.79
N ARG A 8 16.64 36.79 -16.76
CA ARG A 8 15.26 36.47 -17.13
C ARG A 8 14.76 35.51 -16.04
N GLY A 9 14.14 36.07 -15.00
CA GLY A 9 13.45 35.27 -13.98
C GLY A 9 12.32 34.44 -14.60
N LEU A 10 11.72 33.55 -13.79
CA LEU A 10 10.52 32.84 -14.22
C LEU A 10 9.44 33.85 -14.62
N THR A 11 8.91 33.69 -15.82
CA THR A 11 7.75 34.46 -16.27
C THR A 11 6.51 34.08 -15.47
N PHE A 12 5.49 34.93 -15.43
CA PHE A 12 4.19 34.61 -14.81
C PHE A 12 3.62 33.27 -15.32
N ILE A 13 3.78 33.00 -16.62
CA ILE A 13 3.35 31.74 -17.24
C ILE A 13 4.15 30.56 -16.68
N SER A 14 5.46 30.70 -16.52
CA SER A 14 6.31 29.66 -15.92
C SER A 14 5.89 29.36 -14.47
N TRP A 15 5.51 30.38 -13.69
CA TRP A 15 4.97 30.21 -12.34
C TRP A 15 3.63 29.47 -12.33
N LEU A 16 2.72 29.83 -13.25
CA LEU A 16 1.42 29.17 -13.36
C LEU A 16 1.57 27.67 -13.66
N VAL A 17 2.47 27.31 -14.57
CA VAL A 17 2.76 25.90 -14.89
C VAL A 17 3.28 25.14 -13.66
N ILE A 18 4.19 25.74 -12.89
CA ILE A 18 4.70 25.12 -11.66
C ILE A 18 3.57 24.90 -10.66
N LEU A 19 2.70 25.88 -10.46
CA LEU A 19 1.59 25.77 -9.52
C LEU A 19 0.60 24.67 -9.92
N ILE A 20 0.33 24.51 -11.22
CA ILE A 20 -0.53 23.43 -11.73
C ILE A 20 0.10 22.06 -11.42
N ILE A 21 1.40 21.90 -11.71
CA ILE A 21 2.11 20.62 -11.45
C ILE A 21 2.17 20.36 -9.94
N ALA A 22 2.51 21.37 -9.14
CA ALA A 22 2.56 21.24 -7.68
C ALA A 22 1.18 20.87 -7.10
N GLY A 23 0.10 21.52 -7.57
CA GLY A 23 -1.26 21.20 -7.16
C GLY A 23 -1.66 19.77 -7.52
N PHE A 24 -1.30 19.30 -8.71
CA PHE A 24 -1.52 17.91 -9.12
C PHE A 24 -0.76 16.92 -8.22
N LEU A 25 0.52 17.19 -7.91
CA LEU A 25 1.32 16.34 -7.01
C LEU A 25 0.76 16.31 -5.58
N VAL A 26 0.33 17.45 -5.05
CA VAL A 26 -0.31 17.54 -3.72
C VAL A 26 -1.60 16.73 -3.70
N MET A 27 -2.44 16.86 -4.73
CA MET A 27 -3.69 16.10 -4.85
C MET A 27 -3.44 14.59 -4.89
N VAL A 28 -2.46 14.14 -5.67
CA VAL A 28 -2.06 12.72 -5.74
C VAL A 28 -1.52 12.25 -4.39
N GLY A 29 -0.65 13.04 -3.75
CA GLY A 29 -0.10 12.75 -2.42
C GLY A 29 -1.20 12.52 -1.38
N ILE A 30 -2.17 13.43 -1.27
CA ILE A 30 -3.30 13.31 -0.34
C ILE A 30 -4.10 12.01 -0.57
N LYS A 31 -4.28 11.58 -1.82
CA LYS A 31 -5.00 10.33 -2.13
C LYS A 31 -4.19 9.07 -1.84
N ILE A 32 -2.86 9.15 -2.00
CA ILE A 32 -1.94 8.04 -1.75
C ILE A 32 -1.77 7.77 -0.25
N THR A 33 -1.72 8.82 0.57
CA THR A 33 -1.50 8.71 2.02
C THR A 33 -2.40 7.69 2.73
N PRO A 34 -3.75 7.74 2.61
CA PRO A 34 -4.60 6.76 3.28
C PRO A 34 -4.38 5.33 2.77
N VAL A 35 -3.99 5.15 1.50
CA VAL A 35 -3.71 3.82 0.95
C VAL A 35 -2.46 3.20 1.58
N TYR A 36 -1.42 3.99 1.83
CA TYR A 36 -0.24 3.50 2.54
C TYR A 36 -0.53 3.22 4.02
N ILE A 37 -1.38 4.02 4.67
CA ILE A 37 -1.83 3.74 6.05
C ILE A 37 -2.56 2.40 6.10
N ASP A 38 -3.49 2.15 5.18
CA ASP A 38 -4.19 0.88 5.08
C ASP A 38 -3.19 -0.28 4.86
N HIS A 39 -2.21 -0.10 3.97
CA HIS A 39 -1.17 -1.10 3.71
C HIS A 39 -0.33 -1.41 4.95
N PHE A 40 0.06 -0.40 5.73
CA PHE A 40 0.76 -0.62 7.00
C PHE A 40 -0.10 -1.43 7.97
N ALA A 41 -1.41 -1.18 8.03
CA ALA A 41 -2.30 -1.98 8.85
C ALA A 41 -2.46 -3.43 8.33
N VAL A 42 -2.40 -3.67 7.01
CA VAL A 42 -2.28 -5.04 6.44
C VAL A 42 -1.01 -5.73 6.95
N LYS A 43 0.13 -5.04 6.84
CA LYS A 43 1.42 -5.56 7.29
C LYS A 43 1.41 -5.90 8.78
N SER A 44 0.94 -4.99 9.62
CA SER A 44 0.80 -5.22 11.07
C SER A 44 -0.14 -6.36 11.40
N ALA A 45 -1.22 -6.54 10.62
CA ALA A 45 -2.13 -7.67 10.78
C ALA A 45 -1.42 -9.01 10.50
N LEU A 46 -0.59 -9.08 9.45
CA LEU A 46 0.22 -10.26 9.11
C LEU A 46 1.31 -10.55 10.14
N GLU A 47 2.06 -9.53 10.57
CA GLU A 47 3.07 -9.66 11.62
C GLU A 47 2.46 -10.16 12.93
N SER A 48 1.30 -9.64 13.29
CA SER A 48 0.59 -10.12 14.47
C SER A 48 0.20 -11.59 14.31
N VAL A 49 0.01 -12.14 13.09
CA VAL A 49 -0.44 -13.54 12.87
C VAL A 49 0.79 -14.42 13.03
N LYS A 50 1.92 -13.94 12.51
CA LYS A 50 3.24 -14.52 12.74
C LYS A 50 3.59 -14.66 14.21
N ASN A 51 3.27 -13.64 15.01
CA ASN A 51 3.60 -13.63 16.43
C ASN A 51 2.55 -14.36 17.29
N GLU A 52 1.48 -14.92 16.71
CA GLU A 52 0.49 -15.65 17.49
C GLU A 52 1.01 -17.05 17.84
N PRO A 53 0.92 -17.48 19.12
CA PRO A 53 1.40 -18.80 19.53
C PRO A 53 0.74 -19.92 18.71
N PHE A 54 1.56 -20.88 18.25
CA PHE A 54 1.12 -22.03 17.49
C PHE A 54 0.43 -21.70 16.15
N ALA A 55 0.66 -20.51 15.57
CA ALA A 55 0.12 -20.14 14.27
C ALA A 55 0.53 -21.13 13.17
N GLU A 56 1.71 -21.72 13.25
CA GLU A 56 2.19 -22.76 12.34
C GLU A 56 1.36 -24.06 12.38
N ARG A 57 0.64 -24.31 13.49
CA ARG A 57 -0.19 -25.50 13.71
C ARG A 57 -1.65 -25.32 13.27
N LYS A 58 -2.16 -24.07 13.24
CA LYS A 58 -3.55 -23.74 12.84
C LYS A 58 -3.85 -24.14 11.41
N SER A 59 -5.10 -24.35 10.97
CA SER A 59 -5.39 -24.71 9.57
C SER A 59 -5.18 -23.55 8.58
N LYS A 60 -5.13 -23.81 7.26
CA LYS A 60 -5.05 -22.73 6.25
C LYS A 60 -6.24 -21.77 6.33
N VAL A 61 -7.43 -22.34 6.58
CA VAL A 61 -8.68 -21.58 6.70
C VAL A 61 -8.66 -20.72 7.96
N GLU A 62 -8.18 -21.25 9.07
CA GLU A 62 -8.01 -20.49 10.32
C GLU A 62 -7.05 -19.32 10.15
N LEU A 63 -5.85 -19.55 9.58
CA LEU A 63 -4.88 -18.48 9.34
C LEU A 63 -5.45 -17.36 8.47
N ARG A 64 -6.16 -17.72 7.40
CA ARG A 64 -6.82 -16.75 6.53
C ARG A 64 -7.92 -15.97 7.27
N ASN A 65 -8.74 -16.65 8.08
CA ASN A 65 -9.78 -16.00 8.87
C ASN A 65 -9.19 -15.06 9.93
N MET A 66 -8.04 -15.40 10.52
CA MET A 66 -7.34 -14.53 11.46
C MET A 66 -6.84 -13.24 10.80
N VAL A 67 -6.24 -13.36 9.60
CA VAL A 67 -5.85 -12.18 8.82
C VAL A 67 -7.08 -11.34 8.52
N LEU A 68 -8.14 -11.93 7.95
CA LEU A 68 -9.39 -11.22 7.61
C LEU A 68 -10.01 -10.51 8.81
N LYS A 69 -10.07 -11.16 9.98
CA LYS A 69 -10.62 -10.55 11.20
C LYS A 69 -9.83 -9.31 11.61
N ARG A 70 -8.51 -9.31 11.46
CA ARG A 70 -7.67 -8.17 11.81
C ARG A 70 -7.72 -7.06 10.78
N LEU A 71 -7.88 -7.41 9.51
CA LEU A 71 -8.17 -6.43 8.45
C LEU A 71 -9.51 -5.73 8.73
N ASP A 72 -10.53 -6.48 9.13
CA ASP A 72 -11.85 -5.95 9.48
C ASP A 72 -11.80 -5.00 10.70
N ILE A 73 -11.04 -5.35 11.73
CA ILE A 73 -10.78 -4.46 12.90
C ILE A 73 -10.15 -3.14 12.46
N ASN A 74 -9.23 -3.19 11.48
CA ASN A 74 -8.60 -1.99 10.91
C ASN A 74 -9.43 -1.32 9.81
N SER A 75 -10.70 -1.74 9.61
CA SER A 75 -11.60 -1.22 8.57
C SER A 75 -11.08 -1.37 7.13
N ILE A 76 -10.19 -2.33 6.88
CA ILE A 76 -9.61 -2.60 5.56
C ILE A 76 -10.58 -3.49 4.78
N ARG A 77 -11.42 -2.87 3.94
CA ARG A 77 -12.47 -3.58 3.17
C ARG A 77 -12.07 -3.98 1.76
N HIS A 78 -11.01 -3.40 1.21
CA HIS A 78 -10.57 -3.65 -0.16
C HIS A 78 -9.71 -4.91 -0.30
N VAL A 79 -9.19 -5.43 0.81
CA VAL A 79 -8.47 -6.71 0.84
C VAL A 79 -9.45 -7.82 1.22
N THR A 80 -9.88 -8.59 0.23
CA THR A 80 -10.78 -9.73 0.44
C THR A 80 -10.01 -11.04 0.56
N LYS A 81 -10.77 -12.11 0.81
CA LYS A 81 -10.27 -13.45 1.02
C LYS A 81 -9.48 -13.97 -0.20
N GLU A 82 -9.84 -13.56 -1.41
CA GLU A 82 -9.21 -13.93 -2.69
C GLU A 82 -7.75 -13.45 -2.79
N HIS A 83 -7.44 -12.32 -2.15
CA HIS A 83 -6.11 -11.73 -2.13
C HIS A 83 -5.15 -12.46 -1.17
N ILE A 84 -5.67 -13.36 -0.32
CA ILE A 84 -4.90 -14.05 0.71
C ILE A 84 -4.61 -15.49 0.28
N THR A 85 -3.33 -15.78 0.05
CA THR A 85 -2.84 -17.10 -0.32
C THR A 85 -2.02 -17.71 0.81
N VAL A 86 -2.37 -18.93 1.23
CA VAL A 86 -1.64 -19.68 2.26
C VAL A 86 -0.99 -20.91 1.64
N LYS A 87 0.34 -20.90 1.53
CA LYS A 87 1.15 -22.01 1.03
C LYS A 87 1.84 -22.74 2.18
N ARG A 88 2.10 -24.03 1.98
CA ARG A 88 2.90 -24.85 2.90
C ARG A 88 4.29 -24.99 2.28
N GLY A 89 5.30 -24.48 2.97
CA GLY A 89 6.71 -24.70 2.64
C GLY A 89 7.25 -25.96 3.30
N THR A 90 8.51 -26.28 3.03
CA THR A 90 9.27 -27.33 3.71
C THR A 90 9.51 -26.95 5.17
N GLY A 91 8.58 -27.33 6.05
CA GLY A 91 8.65 -27.07 7.49
C GLY A 91 8.08 -25.72 7.94
N SER A 92 7.71 -24.82 7.01
CA SER A 92 7.14 -23.51 7.31
C SER A 92 5.77 -23.32 6.65
N ARG A 93 5.03 -22.30 7.11
CA ARG A 93 3.81 -21.84 6.42
C ARG A 93 4.03 -20.42 5.93
N ILE A 94 3.68 -20.19 4.67
CA ILE A 94 3.86 -18.90 4.02
C ILE A 94 2.47 -18.30 3.80
N ILE A 95 2.24 -17.12 4.36
CA ILE A 95 1.05 -16.31 4.11
C ILE A 95 1.46 -15.18 3.18
N ASN A 96 0.81 -15.09 2.04
CA ASN A 96 0.99 -14.03 1.05
C ASN A 96 -0.32 -13.25 0.89
N VAL A 97 -0.23 -11.93 0.86
CA VAL A 97 -1.35 -11.02 0.62
C VAL A 97 -0.98 -10.11 -0.55
N SER A 98 -1.64 -10.34 -1.69
CA SER A 98 -1.42 -9.59 -2.92
C SER A 98 -2.73 -8.96 -3.41
N TYR A 99 -2.74 -7.65 -3.55
CA TYR A 99 -3.94 -6.87 -3.90
C TYR A 99 -3.60 -5.58 -4.64
N GLU A 100 -4.58 -5.06 -5.35
CA GLU A 100 -4.50 -3.77 -6.04
C GLU A 100 -5.49 -2.77 -5.44
N VAL A 101 -5.07 -1.52 -5.29
CA VAL A 101 -5.94 -0.41 -4.89
C VAL A 101 -6.04 0.58 -6.04
N ARG A 102 -7.28 0.79 -6.50
CA ARG A 102 -7.61 1.77 -7.54
C ARG A 102 -8.22 3.02 -6.92
N ARG A 103 -7.76 4.19 -7.37
CA ARG A 103 -8.27 5.51 -6.96
C ARG A 103 -8.45 6.38 -8.19
N HIS A 104 -9.68 6.82 -8.45
CA HIS A 104 -9.93 7.82 -9.49
C HIS A 104 -9.18 9.11 -9.18
N ILE A 105 -8.43 9.63 -10.16
CA ILE A 105 -7.76 10.93 -10.06
C ILE A 105 -8.65 12.00 -10.70
N ALA A 106 -8.87 11.92 -12.01
CA ALA A 106 -9.68 12.84 -12.80
C ALA A 106 -10.18 12.16 -14.08
N TYR A 107 -11.43 12.42 -14.48
CA TYR A 107 -12.04 11.82 -15.68
C TYR A 107 -11.83 10.30 -15.74
N ASN A 108 -11.20 9.82 -16.82
CA ASN A 108 -10.85 8.42 -17.07
C ASN A 108 -9.46 8.02 -16.53
N ALA A 109 -8.79 8.89 -15.77
CA ALA A 109 -7.49 8.61 -15.18
C ALA A 109 -7.64 8.05 -13.76
N GLU A 110 -7.02 6.89 -13.54
CA GLU A 110 -6.97 6.20 -12.26
C GLU A 110 -5.51 6.01 -11.81
N LEU A 111 -5.31 6.09 -10.49
CA LEU A 111 -4.10 5.62 -9.85
C LEU A 111 -4.29 4.16 -9.46
N VAL A 112 -3.34 3.31 -9.85
CA VAL A 112 -3.28 1.92 -9.43
C VAL A 112 -2.03 1.72 -8.57
N MET A 113 -2.21 1.17 -7.38
CA MET A 113 -1.12 0.76 -6.49
C MET A 113 -1.26 -0.74 -6.25
N THR A 114 -0.18 -1.48 -6.51
CA THR A 114 -0.13 -2.93 -6.31
C THR A 114 0.74 -3.22 -5.10
N PHE A 115 0.25 -4.07 -4.21
CA PHE A 115 0.94 -4.47 -2.99
C PHE A 115 1.09 -5.99 -2.96
N ASP A 116 2.26 -6.45 -2.52
CA ASP A 116 2.58 -7.87 -2.33
C ASP A 116 3.37 -8.01 -1.03
N GLU A 117 2.71 -8.51 0.01
CA GLU A 117 3.32 -8.71 1.33
C GLU A 117 3.32 -10.21 1.67
N THR A 118 4.50 -10.74 2.03
CA THR A 118 4.68 -12.15 2.37
C THR A 118 5.28 -12.30 3.75
N VAL A 119 4.69 -13.19 4.55
CA VAL A 119 5.17 -13.53 5.88
C VAL A 119 5.31 -15.03 6.03
N GLU A 120 6.49 -15.46 6.51
CA GLU A 120 6.78 -16.85 6.84
C GLU A 120 6.57 -17.11 8.34
N LEU A 121 5.79 -18.14 8.62
CA LEU A 121 5.58 -18.72 9.95
C LEU A 121 6.60 -19.85 10.13
N THR A 122 7.68 -19.56 10.85
CA THR A 122 8.65 -20.57 11.27
C THR A 122 8.20 -21.15 12.61
N SER A 123 8.19 -22.47 12.74
CA SER A 123 8.03 -23.12 14.05
C SER A 123 9.27 -22.79 14.87
N ASN A 124 9.12 -21.99 15.92
CA ASN A 124 10.13 -21.88 16.98
C ASN A 124 10.03 -23.09 17.91
#